data_AF-A0ABD7QV27-F1
#
_entry.id   AF-A0ABD7QV27-F1
#
_cell.length_a   1.000
_cell.length_b   1.000
_cell.length_c   1.000
_cell.angle_alpha   90.00
_cell.angle_beta   90.00
_cell.angle_gamma   90.00
#
_symmetry.space_group_name_H-M   'P 1'
#
loop_
_entity.id
_entity.type
_entity.pdbx_description
1 polymer ?
#
loop_
_entity_poly.entity_id
_entity_poly.type
_entity_poly.pdbx_seq_one_letter_code
_entity_poly.pdbx_strand_id
1 'polypeptide(L)'
;MTTPDEQWVQRLRDGEMPKRWPVLLVAAVTTAAGLGVLVAEFASPDFLRGLDSARTQANFVLWPLLVAGFGLLLAVVTWSAGRTDRRTMARIRERRAPRFHLPVSASGLRATDDLPGPRPEIWTVDASGLHAWAPSRAEPVFDLPWTHIRKFSVATKDARGQRVDFGVWISTTVGEDVVVEPRPALGRGFEGGPDKLATIVRVLRALQRELGGRGAAADQP
;
A
#
# COMPACT_ATOMS: atom_id res chain seq x y z
N MET A 1 1.04 0.58 27.58
CA MET A 1 0.77 -0.42 26.52
C MET A 1 0.53 0.36 25.23
N THR A 2 1.38 0.23 24.22
CA THR A 2 1.16 0.89 22.92
C THR A 2 0.02 0.21 22.18
N THR A 3 -0.91 0.97 21.62
CA THR A 3 -2.01 0.40 20.82
C THR A 3 -1.46 -0.22 19.52
N PRO A 4 -2.18 -1.18 18.89
CA PRO A 4 -1.77 -1.76 17.60
C PRO A 4 -1.55 -0.70 16.51
N ASP A 5 -2.30 0.40 16.56
CA ASP A 5 -2.19 1.52 15.63
C ASP A 5 -0.93 2.35 15.88
N GLU A 6 -0.56 2.59 17.13
CA GLU A 6 0.70 3.27 17.47
C GLU A 6 1.91 2.48 17.00
N GLN A 7 1.93 1.16 17.23
CA GLN A 7 3.00 0.30 16.73
C GLN A 7 3.06 0.25 15.20
N TRP A 8 1.90 0.35 14.55
CA TRP A 8 1.84 0.44 13.09
C TRP A 8 2.39 1.77 12.57
N VAL A 9 1.99 2.91 13.15
CA VAL A 9 2.52 4.23 12.81
C VAL A 9 4.02 4.29 13.08
N GLN A 10 4.49 3.72 14.18
CA GLN A 10 5.91 3.70 14.52
C GLN A 10 6.74 2.95 13.47
N ARG A 11 6.25 1.81 12.96
CA ARG A 11 6.90 1.12 11.84
C ARG A 11 7.00 1.97 10.58
N LEU A 12 5.98 2.80 10.30
CA LEU A 12 6.04 3.74 9.17
C LEU A 12 7.03 4.89 9.42
N ARG A 13 7.16 5.37 10.67
CA ARG A 13 8.19 6.34 11.06
C ARG A 13 9.59 5.77 10.86
N ASP A 14 9.82 4.56 11.34
CA ASP A 14 11.12 3.89 11.31
C ASP A 14 11.45 3.31 9.92
N GLY A 15 10.48 3.30 9.00
CA GLY A 15 10.64 2.71 7.67
C GLY A 15 10.83 1.19 7.74
N GLU A 16 10.29 0.56 8.77
CA GLU A 16 10.42 -0.88 9.02
C GLU A 16 9.45 -1.67 8.15
N MET A 17 9.97 -2.74 7.55
CA MET A 17 9.16 -3.72 6.85
C MET A 17 8.67 -4.80 7.81
N PRO A 18 7.36 -5.06 7.91
CA PRO A 18 6.87 -6.18 8.69
C PRO A 18 7.45 -7.51 8.19
N LYS A 19 7.63 -8.47 9.11
CA LYS A 19 8.07 -9.83 8.78
C LYS A 19 7.10 -10.42 7.74
N ARG A 20 7.64 -10.92 6.63
CA ARG A 20 6.86 -11.46 5.49
C ARG A 20 6.40 -12.90 5.68
N TRP A 21 7.10 -13.62 6.57
CA TRP A 21 6.89 -15.03 6.86
C TRP A 21 5.42 -15.40 7.17
N PRO A 22 4.65 -14.62 7.96
CA PRO A 22 3.27 -15.01 8.27
C PRO A 22 2.37 -14.98 7.03
N VAL A 23 2.57 -14.02 6.13
CA VAL A 23 1.81 -13.92 4.87
C VAL A 23 2.20 -15.06 3.93
N LEU A 24 3.50 -15.37 3.86
CA LEU A 24 3.99 -16.51 3.08
C LEU A 24 3.50 -17.85 3.64
N LEU A 25 3.38 -17.99 4.96
CA LEU A 25 2.79 -19.18 5.58
C LEU A 25 1.32 -19.30 5.23
N VAL A 26 0.53 -18.22 5.37
CA VAL A 26 -0.89 -18.27 4.99
C VAL A 26 -1.03 -18.63 3.52
N ALA A 27 -0.22 -18.03 2.63
CA ALA A 27 -0.20 -18.38 1.22
C ALA A 27 0.14 -19.87 1.00
N ALA A 28 1.19 -20.38 1.66
CA ALA A 28 1.60 -21.77 1.56
C ALA A 28 0.53 -22.75 2.07
N VAL A 29 -0.10 -22.45 3.22
CA VAL A 29 -1.19 -23.26 3.78
C VAL A 29 -2.40 -23.26 2.85
N THR A 30 -2.80 -22.10 2.33
CA THR A 30 -3.92 -21.98 1.38
C THR A 30 -3.63 -22.74 0.09
N THR A 31 -2.41 -22.64 -0.46
CA THR A 31 -2.01 -23.39 -1.65
C THR A 31 -1.98 -24.89 -1.37
N ALA A 32 -1.45 -25.34 -0.24
CA ALA A 32 -1.42 -26.74 0.15
C ALA A 32 -2.83 -27.31 0.37
N ALA A 33 -3.73 -26.54 0.98
CA ALA A 33 -5.13 -26.91 1.15
C ALA A 33 -5.85 -27.04 -0.20
N GLY A 34 -5.66 -26.08 -1.12
CA GLY A 34 -6.24 -26.13 -2.47
C GLY A 34 -5.75 -27.34 -3.27
N LEU A 35 -4.44 -27.64 -3.20
CA LEU A 35 -3.86 -28.85 -3.80
C LEU A 35 -4.37 -30.14 -3.13
N GLY A 36 -4.50 -30.15 -1.81
CA GLY A 36 -5.01 -31.30 -1.06
C GLY A 36 -6.45 -31.65 -1.43
N VAL A 37 -7.31 -30.63 -1.62
CA VAL A 37 -8.68 -30.81 -2.11
C VAL A 37 -8.68 -31.39 -3.52
N LEU A 38 -7.85 -30.87 -4.44
CA LEU A 38 -7.71 -31.42 -5.80
C LEU A 38 -7.29 -32.89 -5.77
N VAL A 39 -6.28 -33.25 -4.97
CA VAL A 39 -5.79 -34.63 -4.88
C VAL A 39 -6.85 -35.57 -4.29
N ALA A 40 -7.57 -35.13 -3.24
CA ALA A 40 -8.63 -35.91 -2.62
C ALA A 40 -9.82 -36.15 -3.57
N GLU A 41 -10.19 -35.16 -4.37
CA GLU A 41 -11.24 -35.28 -5.38
C GLU A 41 -10.85 -36.30 -6.48
N PHE A 42 -9.63 -36.22 -7.00
CA PHE A 42 -9.14 -37.17 -8.02
C PHE A 42 -8.90 -38.59 -7.49
N ALA A 43 -8.65 -38.75 -6.18
CA ALA A 43 -8.44 -40.06 -5.54
C ALA A 43 -9.75 -40.77 -5.14
N SER A 44 -10.90 -40.10 -5.23
CA SER A 44 -12.19 -40.65 -4.78
C SER A 44 -12.92 -41.39 -5.92
N PRO A 45 -13.30 -42.67 -5.77
CA PRO A 45 -13.95 -43.45 -6.82
C PRO A 45 -15.34 -42.95 -7.22
N ASP A 46 -16.00 -42.16 -6.36
CA ASP A 46 -17.31 -41.53 -6.67
C ASP A 46 -17.19 -40.33 -7.63
N PHE A 47 -16.01 -39.71 -7.75
CA PHE A 47 -15.73 -38.65 -8.73
C PHE A 47 -15.81 -39.18 -10.17
N LEU A 48 -15.38 -40.43 -10.40
CA LEU A 48 -15.49 -41.10 -11.70
C LEU A 48 -16.93 -41.51 -12.04
N ARG A 49 -17.81 -41.64 -11.03
CA ARG A 49 -19.23 -42.02 -11.22
C ARG A 49 -20.15 -40.83 -11.46
N GLY A 50 -19.75 -39.61 -11.08
CA GLY A 50 -20.55 -38.38 -11.22
C GLY A 50 -20.37 -37.62 -12.55
N LEU A 51 -19.67 -38.20 -13.53
CA LEU A 51 -19.26 -37.56 -14.79
C LEU A 51 -20.40 -37.25 -15.79
N ASP A 52 -21.66 -37.56 -15.48
CA ASP A 52 -22.81 -37.31 -16.36
C ASP A 52 -23.33 -35.86 -16.34
N SER A 53 -22.77 -34.97 -15.50
CA SER A 53 -23.25 -33.58 -15.36
C SER A 53 -22.13 -32.54 -15.53
N ALA A 54 -21.85 -32.16 -16.78
CA ALA A 54 -20.81 -31.21 -17.18
C ALA A 54 -20.86 -29.83 -16.48
N ARG A 55 -22.02 -29.45 -15.91
CA ARG A 55 -22.22 -28.14 -15.24
C ARG A 55 -21.65 -28.09 -13.82
N THR A 56 -21.62 -29.23 -13.14
CA THR A 56 -21.06 -29.36 -11.78
C THR A 56 -19.54 -29.48 -11.85
N GLN A 57 -19.03 -30.20 -12.87
CA GLN A 57 -17.61 -30.47 -13.12
C GLN A 57 -16.74 -29.20 -13.24
N ALA A 58 -17.24 -28.14 -13.88
CA ALA A 58 -16.48 -26.91 -14.07
C ALA A 58 -16.24 -26.17 -12.74
N ASN A 59 -17.25 -26.05 -11.88
CA ASN A 59 -17.12 -25.29 -10.62
C ASN A 59 -16.21 -26.00 -9.59
N PHE A 60 -16.25 -27.33 -9.54
CA PHE A 60 -15.47 -28.12 -8.57
C PHE A 60 -13.97 -28.11 -8.86
N VAL A 61 -13.54 -28.08 -10.13
CA VAL A 61 -12.11 -27.98 -10.49
C VAL A 61 -11.62 -26.53 -10.48
N LEU A 62 -12.46 -25.57 -10.91
CA LEU A 62 -12.06 -24.16 -10.95
C LEU A 62 -11.82 -23.58 -9.57
N TRP A 63 -12.64 -23.91 -8.57
CA TRP A 63 -12.54 -23.29 -7.25
C TRP A 63 -11.20 -23.57 -6.53
N PRO A 64 -10.73 -24.83 -6.41
CA PRO A 64 -9.42 -25.14 -5.83
C PRO A 64 -8.24 -24.54 -6.62
N LEU A 65 -8.34 -24.51 -7.96
CA LEU A 65 -7.34 -23.89 -8.83
C LEU A 65 -7.27 -22.37 -8.61
N LEU A 66 -8.42 -21.71 -8.47
CA LEU A 66 -8.49 -20.29 -8.13
C LEU A 66 -7.89 -20.01 -6.76
N VAL A 67 -8.18 -20.84 -5.75
CA VAL A 67 -7.62 -20.71 -4.40
C VAL A 67 -6.10 -20.89 -4.41
N ALA A 68 -5.59 -21.92 -5.07
CA ALA A 68 -4.15 -22.18 -5.18
C ALA A 68 -3.44 -21.07 -5.98
N GLY A 69 -4.04 -20.64 -7.10
CA GLY A 69 -3.54 -19.55 -7.94
C GLY A 69 -3.52 -18.22 -7.20
N PHE A 70 -4.55 -17.93 -6.39
CA PHE A 70 -4.60 -16.73 -5.57
C PHE A 70 -3.50 -16.74 -4.51
N GLY A 71 -3.26 -17.88 -3.84
CA GLY A 71 -2.15 -18.03 -2.88
C GLY A 71 -0.77 -17.75 -3.52
N LEU A 72 -0.52 -18.29 -4.71
CA LEU A 72 0.72 -18.06 -5.46
C LEU A 72 0.84 -16.59 -5.88
N LEU A 73 -0.23 -15.99 -6.38
CA LEU A 73 -0.28 -14.58 -6.78
C LEU A 73 0.01 -13.66 -5.60
N LEU A 74 -0.60 -13.91 -4.43
CA LEU A 74 -0.32 -13.18 -3.19
C LEU A 74 1.17 -13.24 -2.81
N ALA A 75 1.78 -14.44 -2.91
CA ALA A 75 3.18 -14.63 -2.58
C ALA A 75 4.12 -13.87 -3.53
N VAL A 76 3.87 -13.95 -4.84
CA VAL A 76 4.67 -13.27 -5.87
C VAL A 76 4.57 -11.75 -5.73
N VAL A 77 3.36 -11.21 -5.59
CA VAL A 77 3.14 -9.76 -5.43
C VAL A 77 3.82 -9.25 -4.15
N THR A 78 3.70 -9.96 -3.04
CA THR A 78 4.34 -9.57 -1.76
C THR A 78 5.86 -9.63 -1.85
N TRP A 79 6.41 -10.65 -2.54
CA TRP A 79 7.86 -10.78 -2.70
C TRP A 79 8.45 -9.69 -3.60
N SER A 80 7.82 -9.44 -4.75
CA SER A 80 8.22 -8.41 -5.71
C SER A 80 8.16 -7.02 -5.10
N ALA A 81 7.00 -6.62 -4.56
CA ALA A 81 6.82 -5.32 -3.90
C ALA A 81 7.85 -5.12 -2.78
N GLY A 82 8.11 -6.19 -2.01
CA GLY A 82 9.11 -6.15 -0.97
C GLY A 82 10.55 -5.98 -1.46
N ARG A 83 10.92 -6.46 -2.65
CA ARG A 83 12.28 -6.26 -3.20
C ARG A 83 12.43 -4.83 -3.73
N THR A 84 11.40 -4.32 -4.40
CA THR A 84 11.35 -2.95 -4.92
C THR A 84 11.42 -1.93 -3.80
N ASP A 85 10.55 -2.05 -2.79
CA ASP A 85 10.52 -1.14 -1.64
C ASP A 85 11.86 -1.13 -0.89
N ARG A 86 12.57 -2.26 -0.76
CA ARG A 86 13.89 -2.31 -0.09
C ARG A 86 14.94 -1.49 -0.85
N ARG A 87 14.95 -1.60 -2.18
CA ARG A 87 15.88 -0.84 -3.02
C ARG A 87 15.59 0.65 -2.93
N THR A 88 14.32 1.03 -3.01
CA THR A 88 13.91 2.43 -2.87
C THR A 88 14.25 2.97 -1.48
N MET A 89 13.99 2.21 -0.41
CA MET A 89 14.33 2.61 0.96
C MET A 89 15.84 2.75 1.20
N ALA A 90 16.67 1.87 0.62
CA ALA A 90 18.13 2.01 0.70
C ALA A 90 18.59 3.35 0.10
N ARG A 91 18.08 3.70 -1.09
CA ARG A 91 18.38 4.97 -1.77
C ARG A 91 17.87 6.18 -0.99
N ILE A 92 16.67 6.09 -0.42
CA ILE A 92 16.11 7.15 0.43
C ILE A 92 17.06 7.43 1.61
N ARG A 93 17.51 6.38 2.30
CA ARG A 93 18.40 6.50 3.48
C ARG A 93 19.77 7.08 3.13
N GLU A 94 20.27 6.84 1.93
CA GLU A 94 21.53 7.41 1.45
C GLU A 94 21.43 8.93 1.22
N ARG A 95 20.23 9.44 0.89
CA ARG A 95 20.05 10.84 0.47
C ARG A 95 19.33 11.71 1.50
N ARG A 96 18.48 11.13 2.34
CA ARG A 96 17.61 11.87 3.27
C ARG A 96 17.43 11.11 4.59
N ALA A 97 17.09 11.87 5.63
CA ALA A 97 16.70 11.35 6.94
C ALA A 97 15.20 11.61 7.20
N PRO A 98 14.30 10.90 6.49
CA PRO A 98 12.86 11.09 6.63
C PRO A 98 12.35 10.71 8.02
N ARG A 99 11.33 11.45 8.48
CA ARG A 99 10.64 11.22 9.75
C ARG A 99 9.44 10.28 9.60
N PHE A 100 8.94 10.11 8.37
CA PHE A 100 7.81 9.25 8.08
C PHE A 100 7.89 8.71 6.65
N HIS A 101 7.49 7.44 6.50
CA HIS A 101 7.44 6.75 5.21
C HIS A 101 6.00 6.31 4.96
N LEU A 102 5.42 6.83 3.88
CA LEU A 102 4.07 6.54 3.44
C LEU A 102 4.14 5.73 2.14
N PRO A 103 4.04 4.39 2.19
CA PRO A 103 3.94 3.59 0.97
C PRO A 103 2.59 3.88 0.31
N VAL A 104 2.58 4.07 -1.00
CA VAL A 104 1.37 4.38 -1.78
C VAL A 104 1.22 3.38 -2.92
N SER A 105 0.01 3.22 -3.42
CA SER A 105 -0.27 2.46 -4.63
C SER A 105 0.13 3.27 -5.87
N ALA A 106 0.81 2.64 -6.82
CA ALA A 106 1.12 3.26 -8.12
C ALA A 106 -0.14 3.56 -8.95
N SER A 107 -1.29 3.01 -8.57
CA SER A 107 -2.57 3.24 -9.26
C SER A 107 -3.26 4.54 -8.85
N GLY A 108 -2.85 5.16 -7.73
CA GLY A 108 -3.67 6.10 -6.99
C GLY A 108 -3.22 7.55 -7.02
N LEU A 109 -2.77 8.09 -8.17
CA LEU A 109 -2.36 9.49 -8.25
C LEU A 109 -3.06 10.25 -9.39
N ARG A 110 -4.35 10.58 -9.18
CA ARG A 110 -5.02 11.88 -9.37
C ARG A 110 -6.53 11.72 -9.58
N ALA A 111 -7.29 12.74 -9.16
CA ALA A 111 -8.74 12.82 -9.32
C ALA A 111 -9.18 13.01 -10.80
N THR A 112 -8.25 13.43 -11.66
CA THR A 112 -8.40 13.62 -13.10
C THR A 112 -7.00 13.58 -13.73
N ASP A 113 -6.80 12.69 -14.70
CA ASP A 113 -5.64 12.51 -15.59
C ASP A 113 -4.27 12.05 -15.06
N ASP A 114 -3.72 11.13 -15.86
CA ASP A 114 -2.45 10.41 -15.74
C ASP A 114 -1.27 11.33 -15.38
N LEU A 115 -0.63 11.08 -14.23
CA LEU A 115 0.75 11.50 -14.05
C LEU A 115 1.62 10.85 -15.14
N PRO A 116 2.41 11.62 -15.90
CA PRO A 116 3.41 11.03 -16.78
C PRO A 116 4.37 10.19 -15.92
N GLY A 117 4.75 9.01 -16.45
CA GLY A 117 5.66 8.12 -15.74
C GLY A 117 6.99 8.82 -15.38
N PRO A 118 7.62 8.47 -14.24
CA PRO A 118 7.39 7.26 -13.46
C PRO A 118 6.56 7.49 -12.18
N ARG A 119 5.64 6.56 -11.91
CA ARG A 119 4.67 6.68 -10.81
C ARG A 119 5.35 6.46 -9.44
N PRO A 120 5.11 7.33 -8.45
CA PRO A 120 5.68 7.16 -7.12
C PRO A 120 5.01 6.02 -6.35
N GLU A 121 5.81 5.26 -5.62
CA GLU A 121 5.35 4.13 -4.79
C GLU A 121 5.58 4.35 -3.29
N ILE A 122 6.44 5.32 -2.95
CA ILE A 122 6.75 5.70 -1.57
C ILE A 122 6.80 7.21 -1.48
N TRP A 123 6.06 7.78 -0.53
CA TRP A 123 6.20 9.17 -0.12
C TRP A 123 6.97 9.23 1.18
N THR A 124 7.92 10.15 1.29
CA THR A 124 8.64 10.42 2.53
C THR A 124 8.34 11.81 3.03
N VAL A 125 8.36 11.98 4.35
CA VAL A 125 8.12 13.26 5.00
C VAL A 125 9.35 13.67 5.79
N ASP A 126 9.84 14.88 5.58
CA ASP A 126 10.94 15.46 6.35
C ASP A 126 10.72 16.95 6.66
N ALA A 127 11.76 17.65 7.10
CA ALA A 127 11.69 19.07 7.46
C ALA A 127 11.34 19.98 6.28
N SER A 128 11.68 19.60 5.06
CA SER A 128 11.42 20.39 3.84
C SER A 128 10.03 20.15 3.26
N GLY A 129 9.46 18.96 3.45
CA GLY A 129 8.10 18.68 2.99
C GLY A 129 7.85 17.20 2.74
N LEU A 130 7.06 16.95 1.71
CA LEU A 130 6.71 15.64 1.20
C LEU A 130 7.50 15.36 -0.08
N HIS A 131 8.05 14.15 -0.22
CA HIS A 131 8.87 13.75 -1.38
C HIS A 131 8.36 12.42 -1.91
N ALA A 132 7.99 12.37 -3.18
CA ALA A 132 7.46 11.18 -3.83
C ALA A 132 8.57 10.45 -4.60
N TRP A 133 8.74 9.16 -4.34
CA TRP A 133 9.81 8.34 -4.89
C TRP A 133 9.26 7.26 -5.81
N ALA A 134 9.78 7.22 -7.04
CA ALA A 134 9.53 6.14 -7.97
C ALA A 134 10.69 5.13 -7.95
N PRO A 135 10.42 3.81 -8.06
CA PRO A 135 11.47 2.79 -8.01
C PRO A 135 12.54 2.90 -9.10
N SER A 136 12.18 3.48 -10.24
CA SER A 136 13.07 3.64 -11.40
C SER A 136 13.97 4.86 -11.30
N ARG A 137 13.78 5.75 -10.31
CA ARG A 137 14.55 6.98 -10.15
C ARG A 137 15.39 6.95 -8.87
N ALA A 138 16.51 7.67 -8.91
CA ALA A 138 17.41 7.85 -7.77
C ALA A 138 17.03 9.08 -6.92
N GLU A 139 16.17 9.94 -7.46
CA GLU A 139 15.71 11.18 -6.87
C GLU A 139 14.19 11.19 -6.76
N PRO A 140 13.62 12.02 -5.87
CA PRO A 140 12.19 12.25 -5.84
C PRO A 140 11.68 12.66 -7.23
N VAL A 141 10.59 12.06 -7.67
CA VAL A 141 9.90 12.45 -8.92
C VAL A 141 8.99 13.65 -8.71
N PHE A 142 8.64 13.94 -7.46
CA PHE A 142 7.78 15.05 -7.09
C PHE A 142 8.08 15.48 -5.66
N ASP A 143 8.23 16.78 -5.46
CA ASP A 143 8.47 17.40 -4.16
C ASP A 143 7.35 18.38 -3.84
N LEU A 144 6.81 18.30 -2.63
CA LEU A 144 5.74 19.14 -2.14
C LEU A 144 6.17 19.81 -0.82
N PRO A 145 6.70 21.04 -0.89
CA PRO A 145 7.14 21.78 0.29
C PRO A 145 5.99 22.05 1.26
N TRP A 146 6.28 22.16 2.55
CA TRP A 146 5.25 22.46 3.56
C TRP A 146 4.48 23.76 3.29
N THR A 147 5.15 24.77 2.75
CA THR A 147 4.58 26.06 2.36
C THR A 147 3.50 25.94 1.28
N HIS A 148 3.56 24.87 0.47
CA HIS A 148 2.60 24.61 -0.59
C HIS A 148 1.43 23.73 -0.14
N ILE A 149 1.45 23.22 1.09
CA ILE A 149 0.42 22.32 1.60
C ILE A 149 -0.58 23.10 2.43
N ARG A 150 -1.82 23.17 1.95
CA ARG A 150 -2.91 23.82 2.67
C ARG A 150 -3.52 22.91 3.72
N LYS A 151 -3.86 21.68 3.36
CA LYS A 151 -4.52 20.73 4.27
C LYS A 151 -4.38 19.28 3.79
N PHE A 152 -4.50 18.37 4.75
CA PHE A 152 -4.69 16.93 4.52
C PHE A 152 -6.11 16.53 4.89
N SER A 153 -6.79 15.74 4.05
CA SER A 153 -8.11 15.17 4.31
C SER A 153 -8.21 13.75 3.78
N VAL A 154 -9.20 12.98 4.24
CA VAL A 154 -9.49 11.67 3.65
C VAL A 154 -10.18 11.90 2.29
N ALA A 155 -9.67 11.24 1.25
CA ALA A 155 -10.27 11.24 -0.07
C ALA A 155 -11.39 10.20 -0.11
N THR A 156 -12.57 10.62 -0.59
CA THR A 156 -13.77 9.78 -0.66
C THR A 156 -14.30 9.74 -2.08
N LYS A 157 -14.72 8.55 -2.54
CA LYS A 157 -15.36 8.37 -3.84
C LYS A 157 -16.72 7.69 -3.66
N ASP A 158 -17.65 7.95 -4.56
CA ASP A 158 -18.91 7.22 -4.61
C ASP A 158 -18.70 5.90 -5.37
N ALA A 159 -18.99 4.80 -4.70
CA ALA A 159 -18.95 3.46 -5.27
C ALA A 159 -20.29 2.77 -4.99
N ARG A 160 -21.06 2.50 -6.05
CA ARG A 160 -22.37 1.81 -5.97
C ARG A 160 -23.34 2.47 -4.97
N GLY A 161 -23.38 3.81 -4.94
CA GLY A 161 -24.27 4.57 -4.05
C GLY A 161 -23.80 4.65 -2.59
N GLN A 162 -22.60 4.15 -2.28
CA GLN A 162 -21.96 4.32 -0.97
C GLN A 162 -20.71 5.18 -1.09
N ARG A 163 -20.52 6.08 -0.13
CA ARG A 163 -19.30 6.88 -0.01
C ARG A 163 -18.20 6.03 0.61
N VAL A 164 -17.11 5.83 -0.11
CA VAL A 164 -15.99 4.98 0.30
C VAL A 164 -14.71 5.82 0.41
N ASP A 165 -14.06 5.71 1.56
CA ASP A 165 -12.74 6.29 1.80
C ASP A 165 -11.68 5.47 1.06
N PHE A 166 -10.87 6.12 0.22
CA PHE A 166 -9.92 5.42 -0.65
C PHE A 166 -8.50 5.97 -0.59
N GLY A 167 -8.29 7.18 -0.08
CA GLY A 167 -6.97 7.78 -0.05
C GLY A 167 -6.83 8.99 0.86
N VAL A 168 -5.70 9.68 0.72
CA VAL A 168 -5.40 10.95 1.37
C VAL A 168 -5.38 12.04 0.31
N TRP A 169 -6.27 13.01 0.48
CA TRP A 169 -6.35 14.22 -0.31
C TRP A 169 -5.42 15.28 0.31
N ILE A 170 -4.49 15.79 -0.48
CA ILE A 170 -3.53 16.83 -0.12
C ILE A 170 -3.91 18.06 -0.93
N SER A 171 -4.56 19.03 -0.28
CA SER A 171 -4.85 20.29 -0.95
C SER A 171 -3.63 21.18 -0.97
N THR A 172 -3.31 21.69 -2.14
CA THR A 172 -2.16 22.55 -2.36
C THR A 172 -2.58 24.03 -2.39
N THR A 173 -1.68 24.94 -2.03
CA THR A 173 -1.89 26.38 -2.21
C THR A 173 -1.49 26.83 -3.61
N VAL A 174 -0.66 26.02 -4.29
CA VAL A 174 -0.15 26.28 -5.63
C VAL A 174 -0.30 25.00 -6.45
N GLY A 175 -0.95 25.11 -7.61
CA GLY A 175 -1.13 23.99 -8.54
C GLY A 175 -2.36 23.13 -8.22
N GLU A 176 -2.29 21.88 -8.65
CA GLU A 176 -3.38 20.90 -8.49
C GLU A 176 -3.28 20.16 -7.16
N ASP A 177 -4.44 19.76 -6.65
CA ASP A 177 -4.54 18.91 -5.47
C ASP A 177 -4.01 17.50 -5.77
N VAL A 178 -3.36 16.89 -4.78
CA VAL A 178 -2.76 15.56 -4.92
C VAL A 178 -3.56 14.56 -4.11
N VAL A 179 -3.96 13.46 -4.74
CA VAL A 179 -4.54 12.31 -4.04
C VAL A 179 -3.50 11.20 -4.03
N VAL A 180 -3.33 10.57 -2.88
CA VAL A 180 -2.48 9.39 -2.72
C VAL A 180 -3.30 8.26 -2.09
N GLU A 181 -3.08 7.02 -2.52
CA GLU A 181 -3.72 5.83 -1.94
C GLU A 181 -2.71 5.06 -1.08
N PRO A 182 -2.74 5.20 0.26
CA PRO A 182 -1.77 4.54 1.13
C PRO A 182 -1.88 3.02 1.12
N ARG A 183 -0.74 2.35 1.07
CA ARG A 183 -0.59 0.93 1.42
C ARG A 183 -0.48 0.80 2.95
N PRO A 184 -0.92 -0.33 3.54
CA PRO A 184 -0.94 -0.52 4.98
C PRO A 184 0.46 -0.78 5.53
N ALA A 185 1.46 -1.13 4.71
CA ALA A 185 2.84 -1.28 5.14
C ALA A 185 3.79 -1.32 3.95
N LEU A 186 5.05 -0.94 4.19
CA LEU A 186 6.15 -1.19 3.26
C LEU A 186 6.27 -2.70 2.98
N GLY A 187 6.41 -3.09 1.72
CA GLY A 187 6.51 -4.47 1.27
C GLY A 187 5.18 -5.25 1.26
N ARG A 188 4.02 -4.59 1.42
CA ARG A 188 2.71 -5.18 1.13
C ARG A 188 2.15 -4.58 -0.16
N GLY A 189 1.54 -5.42 -1.01
CA GLY A 189 1.00 -5.00 -2.31
C GLY A 189 -0.46 -4.55 -2.31
N PHE A 190 -1.15 -4.64 -1.18
CA PHE A 190 -2.58 -4.32 -1.07
C PHE A 190 -2.81 -2.98 -0.38
N GLU A 191 -3.97 -2.38 -0.59
CA GLU A 191 -4.39 -1.10 -0.01
C GLU A 191 -4.61 -1.17 1.50
N GLY A 192 -4.50 -0.01 2.17
CA GLY A 192 -4.83 0.11 3.59
C GLY A 192 -6.34 0.17 3.79
N GLY A 193 -6.87 -0.56 4.78
CA GLY A 193 -8.28 -0.46 5.15
C GLY A 193 -8.66 0.97 5.58
N PRO A 194 -9.94 1.36 5.42
CA PRO A 194 -10.42 2.74 5.58
C PRO A 194 -10.09 3.35 6.95
N ASP A 195 -10.13 2.56 8.02
CA ASP A 195 -9.83 3.01 9.39
C ASP A 195 -8.40 3.57 9.55
N LYS A 196 -7.47 3.16 8.68
CA LYS A 196 -6.08 3.61 8.72
C LYS A 196 -5.88 4.98 8.08
N LEU A 197 -6.76 5.41 7.17
CA LEU A 197 -6.65 6.68 6.46
C LEU A 197 -6.80 7.87 7.41
N ALA A 198 -7.77 7.81 8.33
CA ALA A 198 -7.96 8.84 9.35
C ALA A 198 -6.72 9.00 10.25
N THR A 199 -6.10 7.88 10.63
CA THR A 199 -4.87 7.89 11.42
C THR A 199 -3.70 8.51 10.63
N ILE A 200 -3.55 8.19 9.34
CA ILE A 200 -2.51 8.79 8.49
C ILE A 200 -2.72 10.30 8.38
N VAL A 201 -3.93 10.75 8.07
CA VAL A 201 -4.25 12.19 7.98
C VAL A 201 -3.91 12.91 9.29
N ARG A 202 -4.25 12.30 10.45
CA ARG A 202 -3.91 12.85 11.76
C ARG A 202 -2.39 12.97 11.96
N VAL A 203 -1.63 11.95 11.57
CA VAL A 203 -0.16 11.94 11.66
C VAL A 203 0.45 13.00 10.74
N LEU A 204 0.00 13.11 9.48
CA LEU A 204 0.49 14.10 8.53
C LEU A 204 0.22 15.53 9.00
N ARG A 205 -0.97 15.81 9.55
CA ARG A 205 -1.28 17.12 10.17
C ARG A 205 -0.42 17.42 11.39
N ALA A 206 -0.07 16.40 12.18
CA ALA A 206 0.84 16.58 13.31
C ALA A 206 2.26 16.91 12.83
N LEU A 207 2.77 16.17 11.83
CA LEU A 207 4.07 16.42 11.21
C LEU A 207 4.13 17.79 10.53
N GLN A 208 3.07 18.22 9.84
CA GLN A 208 3.00 19.56 9.25
C GLN A 208 3.14 20.65 10.32
N ARG A 209 2.44 20.51 11.45
CA ARG A 209 2.54 21.47 12.56
C ARG A 209 3.94 21.47 13.20
N GLU A 210 4.51 20.29 13.39
CA GLU A 210 5.82 20.14 14.03
C GLU A 210 6.97 20.62 13.14
N LEU A 211 6.97 20.24 11.87
CA LEU A 211 8.07 20.46 10.94
C LEU A 211 7.90 21.74 10.11
N GLY A 212 6.68 22.00 9.62
CA GLY A 212 6.36 23.22 8.89
C GLY A 212 6.46 24.48 9.77
N GLY A 213 6.13 24.37 11.07
CA GLY A 213 6.29 25.47 12.02
C GLY A 213 7.76 25.76 12.37
N ARG A 214 8.62 24.74 12.43
CA ARG A 214 10.06 24.90 12.70
C ARG A 214 10.82 25.47 11.50
N GLY A 215 10.43 25.13 10.28
CA GLY A 215 11.03 25.69 9.06
C GLY A 215 10.80 27.20 8.94
N ALA A 216 9.62 27.70 9.30
CA ALA A 216 9.31 29.13 9.29
C ALA A 216 10.06 29.94 10.37
N ALA A 217 10.45 29.30 11.48
CA ALA A 217 11.19 29.94 12.56
C ALA A 217 12.72 29.99 12.31
N ALA A 218 13.25 29.08 11.47
CA ALA A 218 14.67 29.06 11.12
C ALA A 218 15.06 30.09 10.03
N ASP A 219 14.07 30.61 9.29
CA ASP A 219 14.23 31.61 8.23
C ASP A 219 13.95 33.06 8.70
N GLN A 220 13.85 33.31 10.02
CA GLN A 220 13.80 34.67 10.58
C GLN A 220 15.22 35.12 10.99
N PRO A 221 15.82 36.12 10.31
CA PRO A 221 17.13 36.67 10.65
C PRO A 221 17.11 37.48 11.96
#